data_AF-A0A3L6J8E3-F1
#
_entry.id   AF-A0A3L6J8E3-F1
#
_cell.length_a   1.000
_cell.length_b   1.000
_cell.length_c   1.000
_cell.angle_alpha   90.00
_cell.angle_beta   90.00
_cell.angle_gamma   90.00
#
_symmetry.space_group_name_H-M   'P 1'
#
loop_
_entity.id
_entity.type
_entity.pdbx_description
1 polymer ?
#
loop_
_entity_poly.entity_id
_entity_poly.type
_entity_poly.pdbx_seq_one_letter_code
_entity_poly.pdbx_strand_id
1 'polypeptide(L)'
;MPEDDNRAAILKAAKERAKQSEEHHIIQLLADAVGERRDRDLLDLLSHIERERGWPDTLGFLMRAQEFSYSLPVGEGVDKTKVEDLKYREMLFSLLGCRGLEPIHTSTEELLIRMKNEHSLTEASLSLREYIESVARKQIETGDTLFFSSNDLDVQISEDLSQLLERLNREAAQGLTLERKDSEVNIVPLWYCETVRQILSEYGIKGYTIDSKKLEELLTVIRYPIIISDIDQYTVVPKQVLHSSNLAYRDLHDCIIRHDGDGLCGLSSRHSFATLRFMLQDVLDIYTKDPSSENYRRVLDLIHMHVRVRTIDSLQLLEGLAFLKDDRIATVAITALGNFYHESTAYVLTELLCKSKKREIVKTAMNAVLNVGKKCPEARSVVTDALETSSCVHKGRLKRLLTELKKNSQLYY
;
A
#
# COMPACT_ATOMS: atom_id res chain seq x y z
N MET A 1 -60.88 8.22 -10.23
CA MET A 1 -59.80 7.45 -9.59
C MET A 1 -58.43 7.69 -10.28
N PRO A 2 -57.78 8.86 -10.15
CA PRO A 2 -56.39 9.06 -10.58
C PRO A 2 -55.39 9.31 -9.42
N GLU A 3 -55.84 9.48 -8.17
CA GLU A 3 -54.98 9.80 -7.03
C GLU A 3 -54.24 8.58 -6.45
N ASP A 4 -54.84 7.38 -6.50
CA ASP A 4 -54.21 6.15 -5.99
C ASP A 4 -53.05 5.67 -6.87
N ASP A 5 -53.14 5.82 -8.19
CA ASP A 5 -52.04 5.51 -9.12
C ASP A 5 -50.83 6.44 -8.91
N ASN A 6 -51.08 7.71 -8.58
CA ASN A 6 -50.03 8.69 -8.33
C ASN A 6 -49.30 8.38 -7.01
N ARG A 7 -50.03 7.93 -5.97
CA ARG A 7 -49.45 7.51 -4.69
C ARG A 7 -48.61 6.23 -4.82
N ALA A 8 -49.08 5.24 -5.58
CA ALA A 8 -48.32 4.02 -5.85
C ALA A 8 -47.03 4.31 -6.64
N ALA A 9 -47.09 5.20 -7.63
CA ALA A 9 -45.93 5.65 -8.39
C ALA A 9 -44.90 6.38 -7.51
N ILE A 10 -45.35 7.30 -6.64
CA ILE A 10 -44.49 8.02 -5.69
C ILE A 10 -43.82 7.05 -4.71
N LEU A 11 -44.56 6.10 -4.14
CA LEU A 11 -44.01 5.10 -3.21
C LEU A 11 -42.99 4.18 -3.91
N LYS A 12 -43.24 3.78 -5.15
CA LYS A 12 -42.28 3.00 -5.95
C LYS A 12 -41.00 3.79 -6.21
N ALA A 13 -41.12 5.06 -6.60
CA ALA A 13 -39.97 5.93 -6.83
C ALA A 13 -39.16 6.20 -5.54
N ALA A 14 -39.84 6.36 -4.39
CA ALA A 14 -39.18 6.54 -3.10
C ALA A 14 -38.42 5.27 -2.67
N LYS A 15 -39.01 4.08 -2.85
CA LYS A 15 -38.34 2.80 -2.58
C LYS A 15 -37.12 2.59 -3.47
N GLU A 16 -37.23 2.91 -4.75
CA GLU A 16 -36.11 2.78 -5.70
C GLU A 16 -34.96 3.72 -5.34
N ARG A 17 -35.27 4.98 -4.98
CA ARG A 17 -34.24 5.93 -4.50
C ARG A 17 -33.58 5.47 -3.20
N ALA A 18 -34.36 4.94 -2.26
CA ALA A 18 -33.81 4.41 -1.02
C ALA A 18 -32.84 3.25 -1.30
N LYS A 19 -33.22 2.30 -2.18
CA LYS A 19 -32.36 1.20 -2.60
C LYS A 19 -31.07 1.69 -3.28
N GLN A 20 -31.18 2.65 -4.21
CA GLN A 20 -30.01 3.24 -4.88
C GLN A 20 -29.06 3.95 -3.89
N SER A 21 -29.63 4.66 -2.91
CA SER A 21 -28.83 5.33 -1.88
C SER A 21 -28.10 4.33 -0.99
N GLU A 22 -28.74 3.21 -0.66
CA GLU A 22 -28.14 2.14 0.14
C GLU A 22 -27.04 1.43 -0.64
N GLU A 23 -27.26 1.07 -1.91
CA GLU A 23 -26.22 0.50 -2.78
C GLU A 23 -25.02 1.45 -2.93
N HIS A 24 -25.28 2.74 -3.14
CA HIS A 24 -24.22 3.74 -3.23
C HIS A 24 -23.40 3.81 -1.94
N HIS A 25 -24.08 3.74 -0.78
CA HIS A 25 -23.41 3.71 0.51
C HIS A 25 -22.53 2.46 0.68
N ILE A 26 -23.04 1.27 0.34
CA ILE A 26 -22.27 0.02 0.39
C ILE A 26 -21.02 0.09 -0.48
N ILE A 27 -21.15 0.55 -1.73
CA ILE A 27 -20.02 0.66 -2.66
C ILE A 27 -19.00 1.66 -2.14
N GLN A 28 -19.44 2.78 -1.56
CA GLN A 28 -18.55 3.75 -0.93
C GLN A 28 -17.79 3.15 0.25
N LEU A 29 -18.43 2.33 1.10
CA LEU A 29 -17.75 1.66 2.21
C LEU A 29 -16.66 0.70 1.72
N LEU A 30 -16.92 -0.05 0.64
CA LEU A 30 -15.93 -0.92 0.01
C LEU A 30 -14.77 -0.10 -0.60
N ALA A 31 -15.08 0.97 -1.33
CA ALA A 31 -14.09 1.85 -1.93
C ALA A 31 -13.20 2.51 -0.87
N ASP A 32 -13.79 2.96 0.24
CA ASP A 32 -13.05 3.48 1.39
C ASP A 32 -12.16 2.39 1.99
N ALA A 33 -12.66 1.16 2.21
CA ALA A 33 -11.86 0.07 2.76
C ALA A 33 -10.66 -0.29 1.88
N VAL A 34 -10.84 -0.34 0.55
CA VAL A 34 -9.76 -0.58 -0.41
C VAL A 34 -8.78 0.60 -0.47
N GLY A 35 -9.28 1.81 -0.67
CA GLY A 35 -8.47 3.03 -0.78
C GLY A 35 -7.64 3.30 0.47
N GLU A 36 -8.18 2.93 1.63
CA GLU A 36 -7.55 3.06 2.94
C GLU A 36 -6.76 1.82 3.40
N ARG A 37 -6.64 0.77 2.57
CA ARG A 37 -5.99 -0.52 2.90
C ARG A 37 -6.43 -1.12 4.24
N ARG A 38 -7.75 -1.19 4.45
CA ARG A 38 -8.35 -1.81 5.64
C ARG A 38 -8.77 -3.24 5.32
N ASP A 39 -7.80 -4.16 5.19
CA ASP A 39 -8.03 -5.55 4.76
C ASP A 39 -9.12 -6.27 5.56
N ARG A 40 -9.04 -6.17 6.89
CA ARG A 40 -10.04 -6.80 7.79
C ARG A 40 -11.43 -6.23 7.57
N ASP A 41 -11.55 -4.90 7.52
CA ASP A 41 -12.84 -4.24 7.34
C ASP A 41 -13.43 -4.56 5.98
N LEU A 42 -12.60 -4.68 4.93
CA LEU A 42 -13.05 -5.13 3.62
C LEU A 42 -13.63 -6.54 3.68
N LEU A 43 -12.94 -7.48 4.34
CA LEU A 43 -13.42 -8.85 4.52
C LEU A 43 -14.74 -8.90 5.31
N ASP A 44 -14.82 -8.15 6.41
CA ASP A 44 -16.02 -8.06 7.26
C ASP A 44 -17.21 -7.48 6.48
N LEU A 45 -16.98 -6.41 5.70
CA LEU A 45 -18.00 -5.80 4.84
C LEU A 45 -18.49 -6.78 3.78
N LEU A 46 -17.59 -7.45 3.07
CA LEU A 46 -17.97 -8.42 2.02
C LEU A 46 -18.75 -9.60 2.61
N SER A 47 -18.29 -10.14 3.75
CA SER A 47 -18.97 -11.24 4.44
C SER A 47 -20.37 -10.84 4.91
N HIS A 48 -20.53 -9.60 5.38
CA HIS A 48 -21.81 -9.06 5.80
C HIS A 48 -22.78 -8.92 4.62
N ILE A 49 -22.32 -8.32 3.52
CA ILE A 49 -23.12 -8.15 2.30
C ILE A 49 -23.52 -9.51 1.72
N GLU A 50 -22.60 -10.46 1.66
CA GLU A 50 -22.85 -11.80 1.14
C GLU A 50 -23.95 -12.50 1.94
N ARG A 51 -23.91 -12.41 3.27
CA ARG A 51 -24.93 -12.99 4.13
C ARG A 51 -26.32 -12.37 3.91
N GLU A 52 -26.40 -11.07 3.61
CA GLU A 52 -27.67 -10.37 3.45
C GLU A 52 -28.25 -10.42 2.03
N ARG A 53 -27.38 -10.39 1.01
CA ARG A 53 -27.76 -10.19 -0.40
C ARG A 53 -27.25 -11.29 -1.34
N GLY A 54 -26.36 -12.14 -0.86
CA GLY A 54 -25.73 -13.20 -1.64
C GLY A 54 -24.49 -12.74 -2.39
N TRP A 55 -23.75 -13.73 -2.89
CA TRP A 55 -22.49 -13.54 -3.59
C TRP A 55 -22.59 -12.69 -4.88
N PRO A 56 -23.60 -12.86 -5.76
CA PRO A 56 -23.68 -12.07 -6.99
C PRO A 56 -23.74 -10.55 -6.75
N ASP A 57 -24.53 -10.13 -5.75
CA ASP A 57 -24.65 -8.72 -5.37
C ASP A 57 -23.35 -8.22 -4.72
N THR A 58 -22.74 -9.04 -3.87
CA THR A 58 -21.44 -8.73 -3.21
C THR A 58 -20.35 -8.45 -4.24
N LEU A 59 -20.19 -9.35 -5.21
CA LEU A 59 -19.24 -9.18 -6.30
C LEU A 59 -19.61 -7.99 -7.18
N GLY A 60 -20.89 -7.77 -7.45
CA GLY A 60 -21.38 -6.61 -8.19
C GLY A 60 -21.00 -5.27 -7.51
N PHE A 61 -21.09 -5.18 -6.19
CA PHE A 61 -20.64 -3.99 -5.45
C PHE A 61 -19.12 -3.86 -5.43
N LEU A 62 -18.39 -4.96 -5.25
CA LEU A 62 -16.93 -4.98 -5.30
C LEU A 62 -16.40 -4.46 -6.65
N MET A 63 -16.93 -4.97 -7.76
CA MET A 63 -16.58 -4.51 -9.11
C MET A 63 -16.82 -3.00 -9.31
N ARG A 64 -17.88 -2.45 -8.71
CA ARG A 64 -18.20 -1.01 -8.81
C ARG A 64 -17.33 -0.14 -7.90
N ALA A 65 -16.75 -0.72 -6.84
CA ALA A 65 -15.96 0.02 -5.86
C ALA A 65 -14.67 0.61 -6.45
N GLN A 66 -14.07 -0.03 -7.46
CA GLN A 66 -12.89 0.50 -8.17
C GLN A 66 -13.14 1.89 -8.79
N GLU A 67 -14.38 2.15 -9.23
CA GLU A 67 -14.74 3.41 -9.89
C GLU A 67 -15.11 4.54 -8.91
N PHE A 68 -15.24 4.22 -7.63
CA PHE A 68 -15.63 5.18 -6.61
C PHE A 68 -14.41 5.93 -6.08
N SER A 69 -14.67 7.14 -5.58
CA SER A 69 -13.65 7.94 -4.94
C SER A 69 -13.70 7.79 -3.43
N TYR A 70 -12.56 7.61 -2.80
CA TYR A 70 -12.43 7.65 -1.34
C TYR A 70 -11.83 8.98 -0.92
N SER A 71 -12.02 9.32 0.36
CA SER A 71 -11.47 10.56 0.89
C SER A 71 -9.97 10.40 1.12
N LEU A 72 -9.19 11.31 0.56
CA LEU A 72 -7.78 11.42 0.92
C LEU A 72 -7.69 12.15 2.27
N PRO A 73 -6.78 11.71 3.15
CA PRO A 73 -6.56 12.44 4.37
C PRO A 73 -5.95 13.82 4.11
N VAL A 74 -6.03 14.69 5.12
CA VAL A 74 -5.60 16.09 5.06
C VAL A 74 -4.18 16.21 4.49
N GLY A 75 -4.04 16.95 3.38
CA GLY A 75 -2.79 17.24 2.69
C GLY A 75 -2.98 18.32 1.60
N GLU A 76 -1.92 18.68 0.88
CA GLU A 76 -2.03 19.55 -0.31
C GLU A 76 -2.59 18.72 -1.47
N GLY A 77 -3.78 19.07 -2.01
CA GLY A 77 -4.36 18.37 -3.16
C GLY A 77 -5.88 18.25 -3.15
N VAL A 78 -6.39 17.27 -3.90
CA VAL A 78 -7.82 16.98 -4.02
C VAL A 78 -8.29 16.17 -2.82
N ASP A 79 -9.39 16.56 -2.18
CA ASP A 79 -9.94 15.87 -0.99
C ASP A 79 -10.41 14.43 -1.27
N LYS A 80 -10.55 14.05 -2.54
CA LYS A 80 -10.99 12.73 -2.98
C LYS A 80 -10.20 12.27 -4.19
N THR A 81 -9.93 10.98 -4.26
CA THR A 81 -9.35 10.31 -5.43
C THR A 81 -10.06 9.00 -5.70
N LYS A 82 -10.07 8.56 -6.96
CA LYS A 82 -10.47 7.18 -7.29
C LYS A 82 -9.50 6.19 -6.67
N VAL A 83 -10.00 4.99 -6.38
CA VAL A 83 -9.14 3.89 -5.94
C VAL A 83 -8.11 3.59 -7.02
N GLU A 84 -6.84 3.57 -6.63
CA GLU A 84 -5.73 3.34 -7.56
C GLU A 84 -5.67 1.88 -8.03
N ASP A 85 -5.37 1.64 -9.31
CA ASP A 85 -5.50 0.31 -9.94
C ASP A 85 -4.64 -0.78 -9.26
N LEU A 86 -3.37 -0.49 -8.98
CA LEU A 86 -2.50 -1.46 -8.30
C LEU A 86 -2.88 -1.65 -6.84
N LYS A 87 -3.34 -0.59 -6.15
CA LYS A 87 -3.86 -0.71 -4.79
C LYS A 87 -5.09 -1.61 -4.76
N TYR A 88 -6.07 -1.38 -5.64
CA TYR A 88 -7.26 -2.21 -5.73
C TYR A 88 -6.89 -3.67 -6.00
N ARG A 89 -5.98 -3.90 -6.95
CA ARG A 89 -5.48 -5.23 -7.27
C ARG A 89 -4.82 -5.91 -6.07
N GLU A 90 -3.89 -5.24 -5.40
CA GLU A 90 -3.20 -5.81 -4.23
C GLU A 90 -4.17 -6.15 -3.09
N MET A 91 -5.18 -5.30 -2.85
CA MET A 91 -6.23 -5.57 -1.87
C MET A 91 -7.11 -6.77 -2.27
N LEU A 92 -7.41 -6.94 -3.56
CA LEU A 92 -8.13 -8.12 -4.06
C LEU A 92 -7.32 -9.40 -3.84
N PHE A 93 -6.02 -9.39 -4.11
CA PHE A 93 -5.16 -10.55 -3.89
C PHE A 93 -4.99 -10.88 -2.40
N SER A 94 -4.88 -9.86 -1.54
CA SER A 94 -4.91 -10.01 -0.08
C SER A 94 -6.19 -10.71 0.39
N LEU A 95 -7.36 -10.25 -0.09
CA LEU A 95 -8.67 -10.83 0.22
C LEU A 95 -8.75 -12.32 -0.18
N LEU A 96 -8.16 -12.69 -1.31
CA LEU A 96 -8.18 -14.06 -1.85
C LEU A 96 -7.09 -14.97 -1.28
N GLY A 97 -6.26 -14.48 -0.34
CA GLY A 97 -5.14 -15.25 0.20
C GLY A 97 -4.07 -15.58 -0.85
N CYS A 98 -3.87 -14.66 -1.80
CA CYS A 98 -2.94 -14.78 -2.92
C CYS A 98 -1.88 -13.68 -2.92
N ARG A 99 -1.60 -13.06 -1.76
CA ARG A 99 -0.59 -12.01 -1.63
C ARG A 99 0.76 -12.48 -2.19
N GLY A 100 1.44 -11.59 -2.90
CA GLY A 100 2.73 -11.85 -3.56
C GLY A 100 2.62 -12.37 -5.00
N LEU A 101 1.42 -12.75 -5.47
CA LEU A 101 1.15 -13.20 -6.84
C LEU A 101 0.41 -12.15 -7.69
N GLU A 102 0.29 -10.91 -7.20
CA GLU A 102 -0.34 -9.81 -7.90
C GLU A 102 0.23 -9.54 -9.31
N PRO A 103 1.53 -9.72 -9.61
CA PRO A 103 2.10 -9.36 -10.91
C PRO A 103 1.70 -10.27 -12.08
N ILE A 104 0.81 -11.26 -11.89
CA ILE A 104 0.33 -12.09 -13.00
C ILE A 104 -0.27 -11.24 -14.13
N HIS A 105 -0.13 -11.71 -15.37
CA HIS A 105 -0.61 -11.01 -16.56
C HIS A 105 -2.15 -10.89 -16.67
N THR A 106 -2.91 -11.67 -15.90
CA THR A 106 -4.37 -11.60 -15.89
C THR A 106 -4.85 -10.27 -15.32
N SER A 107 -5.75 -9.58 -16.05
CA SER A 107 -6.31 -8.30 -15.61
C SER A 107 -7.21 -8.46 -14.39
N THR A 108 -7.34 -7.39 -13.59
CA THR A 108 -8.22 -7.38 -12.41
C THR A 108 -9.69 -7.61 -12.80
N GLU A 109 -10.14 -7.05 -13.93
CA GLU A 109 -11.49 -7.27 -14.45
C GLU A 109 -11.72 -8.74 -14.81
N GLU A 110 -10.77 -9.41 -15.46
CA GLU A 110 -10.90 -10.83 -15.80
C GLU A 110 -10.97 -11.71 -14.54
N LEU A 111 -10.17 -11.40 -13.51
CA LEU A 111 -10.23 -12.08 -12.22
C LEU A 111 -11.63 -11.94 -11.59
N LEU A 112 -12.17 -10.72 -11.53
CA LEU A 112 -13.51 -10.46 -11.00
C LEU A 112 -14.61 -11.17 -11.82
N ILE A 113 -14.47 -11.25 -13.15
CA ILE A 113 -15.41 -11.99 -14.01
C ILE A 113 -15.37 -13.49 -13.69
N ARG A 114 -14.19 -14.08 -13.49
CA ARG A 114 -14.06 -15.50 -13.13
C ARG A 114 -14.78 -15.84 -11.83
N MET A 115 -14.72 -14.94 -10.85
CA MET A 115 -15.42 -15.10 -9.57
C MET A 115 -16.95 -15.12 -9.67
N LYS A 116 -17.54 -14.66 -10.79
CA LYS A 116 -19.00 -14.67 -11.00
C LYS A 116 -19.59 -16.08 -11.06
N ASN A 117 -18.77 -17.07 -11.40
CA ASN A 117 -19.21 -18.45 -11.55
C ASN A 117 -19.27 -19.21 -10.21
N GLU A 118 -18.81 -18.60 -9.13
CA GLU A 118 -18.68 -19.20 -7.80
C GLU A 118 -19.92 -18.88 -6.94
N HIS A 119 -20.13 -19.58 -5.82
CA HIS A 119 -21.30 -19.35 -4.97
C HIS A 119 -21.04 -18.53 -3.71
N SER A 120 -19.76 -18.31 -3.35
CA SER A 120 -19.37 -17.57 -2.15
C SER A 120 -17.97 -16.97 -2.29
N LEU A 121 -17.61 -16.05 -1.39
CA LEU A 121 -16.22 -15.56 -1.29
C LEU A 121 -15.23 -16.71 -1.02
N THR A 122 -15.65 -17.71 -0.23
CA THR A 122 -14.78 -18.84 0.12
C THR A 122 -14.49 -19.71 -1.09
N GLU A 123 -15.51 -20.09 -1.86
CA GLU A 123 -15.34 -20.85 -3.11
C GLU A 123 -14.53 -20.04 -4.14
N ALA A 124 -14.82 -18.75 -4.28
CA ALA A 124 -14.07 -17.87 -5.17
C ALA A 124 -12.59 -17.77 -4.80
N SER A 125 -12.27 -17.72 -3.51
CA SER A 125 -10.88 -17.70 -3.03
C SER A 125 -10.16 -19.02 -3.36
N LEU A 126 -10.81 -20.17 -3.16
CA LEU A 126 -10.24 -21.48 -3.49
C LEU A 126 -10.00 -21.63 -4.99
N SER A 127 -11.02 -21.38 -5.80
CA SER A 127 -10.99 -21.51 -7.26
C SER A 127 -9.98 -20.55 -7.91
N LEU A 128 -9.97 -19.28 -7.50
CA LEU A 128 -9.01 -18.32 -8.02
C LEU A 128 -7.58 -18.60 -7.58
N ARG A 129 -7.35 -19.08 -6.36
CA ARG A 129 -5.98 -19.40 -5.91
C ARG A 129 -5.34 -20.44 -6.81
N GLU A 130 -6.04 -21.53 -7.11
CA GLU A 130 -5.54 -22.57 -8.03
C GLU A 130 -5.22 -22.01 -9.42
N TYR A 131 -6.11 -21.15 -9.94
CA TYR A 131 -5.89 -20.49 -11.21
C TYR A 131 -4.70 -19.52 -11.18
N ILE A 132 -4.62 -18.65 -10.17
CA ILE A 132 -3.56 -17.65 -9.99
C ILE A 132 -2.21 -18.34 -9.85
N GLU A 133 -2.10 -19.39 -9.03
CA GLU A 133 -0.86 -20.15 -8.89
C GLU A 133 -0.44 -20.82 -10.20
N SER A 134 -1.39 -21.40 -10.96
CA SER A 134 -1.12 -22.00 -12.27
C SER A 134 -0.61 -20.96 -13.28
N VAL A 135 -1.19 -19.77 -13.29
CA VAL A 135 -0.77 -18.66 -14.14
C VAL A 135 0.61 -18.14 -13.71
N ALA A 136 0.80 -17.89 -12.41
CA ALA A 136 2.06 -17.42 -11.84
C ALA A 136 3.19 -18.40 -12.13
N ARG A 137 2.97 -19.71 -11.94
CA ARG A 137 3.95 -20.75 -12.26
C ARG A 137 4.42 -20.66 -13.71
N LYS A 138 3.50 -20.61 -14.67
CA LYS A 138 3.83 -20.51 -16.09
C LYS A 138 4.60 -19.23 -16.40
N GLN A 139 4.20 -18.10 -15.82
CA GLN A 139 4.86 -16.81 -16.01
C GLN A 139 6.29 -16.84 -15.45
N ILE A 140 6.46 -17.32 -14.22
CA ILE A 140 7.77 -17.50 -13.55
C ILE A 140 8.67 -18.44 -14.35
N GLU A 141 8.16 -19.56 -14.88
CA GLU A 141 8.91 -20.51 -15.72
C GLU A 141 9.42 -19.89 -17.02
N THR A 142 8.77 -18.83 -17.53
CA THR A 142 9.26 -18.06 -18.68
C THR A 142 10.32 -17.01 -18.32
N GLY A 143 10.63 -16.84 -17.04
CA GLY A 143 11.61 -15.90 -16.50
C GLY A 143 11.04 -14.54 -16.09
N ASP A 144 9.74 -14.29 -16.33
CA ASP A 144 9.05 -13.10 -15.81
C ASP A 144 8.79 -13.25 -14.31
N THR A 145 9.77 -12.79 -13.53
CA THR A 145 9.83 -12.90 -12.06
C THR A 145 9.73 -11.55 -11.35
N LEU A 146 9.63 -10.45 -12.11
CA LEU A 146 9.57 -9.11 -11.52
C LEU A 146 8.34 -8.94 -10.63
N PHE A 147 8.56 -8.36 -9.46
CA PHE A 147 7.62 -8.16 -8.35
C PHE A 147 7.10 -9.42 -7.66
N PHE A 148 7.48 -10.62 -8.09
CA PHE A 148 7.21 -11.85 -7.34
C PHE A 148 8.26 -12.01 -6.22
N SER A 149 7.82 -11.99 -4.96
CA SER A 149 8.71 -12.19 -3.82
C SER A 149 8.23 -13.34 -2.94
N SER A 150 9.13 -14.31 -2.66
CA SER A 150 8.81 -15.43 -1.76
C SER A 150 8.52 -14.96 -0.32
N ASN A 151 9.09 -13.82 0.08
CA ASN A 151 8.84 -13.20 1.40
C ASN A 151 7.41 -12.65 1.54
N ASP A 152 6.75 -12.34 0.42
CA ASP A 152 5.41 -11.76 0.40
C ASP A 152 4.31 -12.81 0.18
N LEU A 153 4.67 -14.08 -0.07
CA LEU A 153 3.71 -15.14 -0.37
C LEU A 153 2.88 -15.50 0.87
N ASP A 154 1.56 -15.57 0.69
CA ASP A 154 0.66 -16.08 1.71
C ASP A 154 0.98 -17.54 2.07
N VAL A 155 0.73 -17.90 3.33
CA VAL A 155 0.94 -19.27 3.87
C VAL A 155 0.15 -20.34 3.11
N GLN A 156 -0.89 -19.93 2.38
CA GLN A 156 -1.75 -20.81 1.60
C GLN A 156 -1.20 -21.12 0.20
N ILE A 157 -0.21 -20.36 -0.29
CA ILE A 157 0.41 -20.57 -1.58
C ILE A 157 1.32 -21.80 -1.54
N SER A 158 1.35 -22.59 -2.62
CA SER A 158 2.16 -23.81 -2.66
C SER A 158 3.65 -23.57 -2.40
N GLU A 159 4.22 -24.40 -1.52
CA GLU A 159 5.65 -24.38 -1.21
C GLU A 159 6.50 -24.61 -2.48
N ASP A 160 6.05 -25.50 -3.37
CA ASP A 160 6.70 -25.77 -4.65
C ASP A 160 6.83 -24.53 -5.54
N LEU A 161 5.84 -23.62 -5.52
CA LEU A 161 5.91 -22.36 -6.26
C LEU A 161 6.91 -21.40 -5.63
N SER A 162 6.92 -21.31 -4.29
CA SER A 162 7.89 -20.50 -3.55
C SER A 162 9.33 -20.96 -3.83
N GLN A 163 9.59 -22.27 -3.76
CA GLN A 163 10.90 -22.86 -4.05
C GLN A 163 11.33 -22.64 -5.51
N LEU A 164 10.39 -22.76 -6.46
CA LEU A 164 10.64 -22.46 -7.87
C LEU A 164 11.08 -21.00 -8.08
N LEU A 165 10.34 -20.06 -7.48
CA LEU A 165 10.61 -18.63 -7.56
C LEU A 165 11.98 -18.29 -6.97
N GLU A 166 12.30 -18.81 -5.78
CA GLU A 166 13.60 -18.59 -5.15
C GLU A 166 14.77 -19.12 -5.98
N ARG A 167 14.61 -20.31 -6.57
CA ARG A 167 15.62 -20.90 -7.45
C ARG A 167 15.86 -20.01 -8.67
N LEU A 168 14.81 -19.62 -9.38
CA LEU A 168 14.93 -18.82 -10.60
C LEU A 168 15.45 -17.40 -10.32
N ASN A 169 15.02 -16.77 -9.23
CA ASN A 169 15.58 -15.48 -8.81
C ASN A 169 17.08 -15.57 -8.50
N ARG A 170 17.52 -16.65 -7.86
CA ARG A 170 18.94 -16.90 -7.58
C ARG A 170 19.74 -17.13 -8.86
N GLU A 171 19.24 -17.95 -9.77
CA GLU A 171 19.87 -18.20 -11.07
C GLU A 171 19.98 -16.93 -11.90
N ALA A 172 18.92 -16.12 -11.96
CA ALA A 172 18.91 -14.83 -12.63
C ALA A 172 19.96 -13.89 -12.03
N ALA A 173 20.05 -13.80 -10.70
CA ALA A 173 21.02 -12.95 -10.01
C ALA A 173 22.48 -13.39 -10.22
N GLN A 174 22.75 -14.70 -10.27
CA GLN A 174 24.09 -15.25 -10.54
C GLN A 174 24.53 -15.08 -11.99
N GLY A 175 23.59 -14.93 -12.93
CA GLY A 175 23.86 -14.73 -14.35
C GLY A 175 24.06 -13.27 -14.77
N LEU A 176 24.09 -12.32 -13.83
CA LEU A 176 24.14 -10.90 -14.15
C LEU A 176 25.50 -10.48 -14.71
N THR A 177 25.44 -9.76 -15.82
CA THR A 177 26.59 -9.16 -16.50
C THR A 177 26.31 -7.68 -16.70
N LEU A 178 27.29 -6.83 -16.40
CA LEU A 178 27.20 -5.39 -16.56
C LEU A 178 28.24 -4.88 -17.54
N GLU A 179 27.88 -3.80 -18.21
CA GLU A 179 28.71 -3.12 -19.18
C GLU A 179 29.20 -1.80 -18.58
N ARG A 180 30.52 -1.59 -18.58
CA ARG A 180 31.16 -0.35 -18.13
C ARG A 180 31.75 0.38 -19.32
N LYS A 181 31.40 1.66 -19.44
CA LYS A 181 31.99 2.60 -20.39
C LYS A 181 32.53 3.80 -19.62
N ASP A 182 33.82 4.07 -19.77
CA ASP A 182 34.52 5.10 -19.01
C ASP A 182 34.33 4.90 -17.49
N SER A 183 33.77 5.89 -16.79
CA SER A 183 33.47 5.82 -15.35
C SER A 183 32.04 5.38 -15.02
N GLU A 184 31.20 5.15 -16.03
CA GLU A 184 29.78 4.82 -15.87
C GLU A 184 29.51 3.34 -16.16
N VAL A 185 28.61 2.76 -15.39
CA VAL A 185 28.19 1.37 -15.53
C VAL A 185 26.69 1.32 -15.83
N ASN A 186 26.33 0.60 -16.88
CA ASN A 186 24.95 0.33 -17.24
C ASN A 186 24.38 -0.73 -16.30
N ILE A 187 23.39 -0.33 -15.51
CA ILE A 187 22.71 -1.16 -14.51
C ILE A 187 21.30 -1.59 -14.93
N VAL A 188 20.94 -1.42 -16.20
CA VAL A 188 19.67 -1.95 -16.75
C VAL A 188 19.45 -3.41 -16.31
N PRO A 189 20.40 -4.35 -16.46
CA PRO A 189 20.16 -5.75 -16.08
C PRO A 189 19.79 -5.94 -14.60
N LEU A 190 20.30 -5.07 -13.72
CA LEU A 190 20.04 -5.15 -12.28
C LEU A 190 18.58 -4.78 -11.95
N TRP A 191 17.99 -3.83 -12.68
CA TRP A 191 16.57 -3.46 -12.51
C TRP A 191 15.62 -4.58 -12.93
N TYR A 192 16.02 -5.43 -13.87
CA TYR A 192 15.21 -6.55 -14.37
C TYR A 192 15.47 -7.89 -13.63
N CYS A 193 16.10 -7.84 -12.46
CA CYS A 193 16.28 -8.97 -11.55
C CYS A 193 15.60 -8.63 -10.22
N GLU A 194 14.53 -9.32 -9.83
CA GLU A 194 13.68 -8.90 -8.70
C GLU A 194 14.46 -8.70 -7.39
N THR A 195 15.31 -9.65 -7.01
CA THR A 195 16.12 -9.55 -5.79
C THR A 195 17.05 -8.34 -5.81
N VAL A 196 17.61 -7.99 -6.98
CA VAL A 196 18.50 -6.85 -7.09
C VAL A 196 17.72 -5.54 -7.25
N ARG A 197 16.58 -5.53 -7.95
CA ARG A 197 15.65 -4.41 -8.06
C ARG A 197 15.23 -3.90 -6.68
N GLN A 198 14.91 -4.80 -5.76
CA GLN A 198 14.60 -4.44 -4.36
C GLN A 198 15.76 -3.71 -3.69
N ILE A 199 16.98 -4.23 -3.82
CA ILE A 199 18.21 -3.59 -3.29
C ILE A 199 18.41 -2.21 -3.92
N LEU A 200 18.27 -2.08 -5.24
CA LEU A 200 18.40 -0.79 -5.93
C LEU A 200 17.41 0.25 -5.40
N SER A 201 16.15 -0.16 -5.18
CA SER A 201 15.13 0.72 -4.60
C SER A 201 15.46 1.12 -3.16
N GLU A 202 15.93 0.18 -2.34
CA GLU A 202 16.33 0.45 -0.95
C GLU A 202 17.54 1.39 -0.83
N TYR A 203 18.48 1.28 -1.77
CA TYR A 203 19.66 2.13 -1.89
C TYR A 203 19.40 3.44 -2.63
N GLY A 204 18.18 3.64 -3.15
CA GLY A 204 17.82 4.85 -3.87
C GLY A 204 18.59 5.07 -5.16
N ILE A 205 18.94 3.99 -5.84
CA ILE A 205 19.55 4.10 -7.17
C ILE A 205 18.49 4.62 -8.13
N LYS A 206 18.86 5.63 -8.93
CA LYS A 206 17.99 6.29 -9.92
C LYS A 206 18.58 6.15 -11.30
N GLY A 207 17.74 5.82 -12.28
CA GLY A 207 18.12 5.72 -13.68
C GLY A 207 18.86 4.44 -14.03
N TYR A 208 19.44 4.43 -15.22
CA TYR A 208 20.00 3.22 -15.86
C TYR A 208 21.52 3.15 -15.80
N THR A 209 22.19 4.19 -15.31
CA THR A 209 23.64 4.25 -15.17
C THR A 209 24.03 4.75 -13.79
N ILE A 210 25.14 4.24 -13.27
CA ILE A 210 25.77 4.73 -12.04
C ILE A 210 27.27 4.88 -12.23
N ASP A 211 27.88 5.74 -11.42
CA ASP A 211 29.33 5.85 -11.37
C ASP A 211 29.97 4.63 -10.67
N SER A 212 31.28 4.44 -10.91
CA SER A 212 32.03 3.31 -10.37
C SER A 212 32.06 3.27 -8.83
N LYS A 213 32.00 4.43 -8.15
CA LYS A 213 32.00 4.49 -6.69
C LYS A 213 30.69 3.96 -6.11
N LYS A 214 29.55 4.40 -6.66
CA LYS A 214 28.23 3.88 -6.29
C LYS A 214 28.10 2.39 -6.59
N LEU A 215 28.72 1.93 -7.69
CA LEU A 215 28.75 0.51 -7.99
C LEU A 215 29.52 -0.27 -6.93
N GLU A 216 30.69 0.19 -6.50
CA GLU A 216 31.45 -0.46 -5.42
C GLU A 216 30.62 -0.56 -4.14
N GLU A 217 29.95 0.52 -3.74
CA GLU A 217 29.03 0.54 -2.59
C GLU A 217 27.90 -0.49 -2.76
N LEU A 218 27.27 -0.54 -3.93
CA LEU A 218 26.19 -1.47 -4.24
C LEU A 218 26.66 -2.95 -4.21
N LEU A 219 27.85 -3.23 -4.74
CA LEU A 219 28.43 -4.58 -4.77
C LEU A 219 28.78 -5.11 -3.36
N THR A 220 28.93 -4.25 -2.35
CA THR A 220 29.08 -4.72 -0.96
C THR A 220 27.81 -5.37 -0.40
N VAL A 221 26.67 -5.12 -1.03
CA VAL A 221 25.34 -5.52 -0.56
C VAL A 221 24.78 -6.61 -1.45
N ILE A 222 25.02 -6.50 -2.76
CA ILE A 222 24.69 -7.57 -3.70
C ILE A 222 25.64 -8.74 -3.44
N ARG A 223 25.14 -9.79 -2.79
CA ARG A 223 25.91 -10.99 -2.44
C ARG A 223 26.15 -11.97 -3.60
N TYR A 224 25.85 -11.54 -4.83
CA TYR A 224 25.99 -12.34 -6.03
C TYR A 224 27.21 -11.90 -6.83
N PRO A 225 27.98 -12.82 -7.43
CA PRO A 225 29.07 -12.45 -8.31
C PRO A 225 28.49 -11.77 -9.55
N ILE A 226 28.83 -10.50 -9.75
CA ILE A 226 28.46 -9.75 -10.95
C ILE A 226 29.71 -9.61 -11.82
N ILE A 227 29.59 -10.02 -13.08
CA ILE A 227 30.66 -9.86 -14.06
C ILE A 227 30.53 -8.46 -14.68
N ILE A 228 31.61 -7.68 -14.66
CA ILE A 228 31.67 -6.35 -15.27
C ILE A 228 32.63 -6.41 -16.46
N SER A 229 32.14 -6.03 -17.64
CA SER A 229 32.91 -6.00 -18.88
C SER A 229 33.14 -4.55 -19.32
N ASP A 230 34.40 -4.21 -19.59
CA ASP A 230 34.78 -2.91 -20.17
C ASP A 230 34.51 -2.90 -21.67
N ILE A 231 33.83 -1.86 -22.15
CA ILE A 231 33.43 -1.74 -23.56
C ILE A 231 33.65 -0.32 -24.10
N ASP A 232 33.95 -0.22 -25.40
CA ASP A 232 34.15 1.06 -26.10
C ASP A 232 32.82 1.77 -26.41
N GLN A 233 31.75 1.01 -26.65
CA GLN A 233 30.40 1.49 -26.90
C GLN A 233 29.40 0.50 -26.30
N TYR A 234 28.37 1.01 -25.61
CA TYR A 234 27.25 0.19 -25.14
C TYR A 234 26.67 -0.62 -26.29
N THR A 235 26.62 -1.94 -26.10
CA THR A 235 25.94 -2.81 -27.05
C THR A 235 24.44 -2.53 -26.92
N VAL A 236 23.83 -2.02 -27.99
CA VAL A 236 22.39 -1.77 -28.00
C VAL A 236 21.68 -3.12 -27.91
N VAL A 237 20.89 -3.26 -26.86
CA VAL A 237 20.09 -4.43 -26.44
C VAL A 237 20.89 -5.44 -25.59
N PRO A 238 20.82 -5.35 -24.24
CA PRO A 238 21.11 -6.50 -23.39
C PRO A 238 20.26 -7.67 -23.88
N LYS A 239 20.76 -8.92 -23.82
CA LYS A 239 19.94 -10.14 -23.88
C LYS A 239 18.56 -9.85 -23.29
N GLN A 240 17.50 -9.99 -24.11
CA GLN A 240 16.11 -9.56 -23.83
C GLN A 240 15.83 -9.44 -22.33
N VAL A 241 15.88 -8.21 -21.81
CA VAL A 241 15.39 -7.94 -20.46
C VAL A 241 13.91 -8.32 -20.43
N LEU A 242 13.54 -9.19 -19.50
CA LEU A 242 12.17 -9.64 -19.36
C LEU A 242 11.41 -8.61 -18.53
N HIS A 243 10.55 -7.85 -19.21
CA HIS A 243 9.63 -6.94 -18.55
C HIS A 243 8.48 -7.71 -17.92
N SER A 244 7.93 -7.16 -16.82
CA SER A 244 6.63 -7.60 -16.32
C SER A 244 5.61 -7.66 -17.46
N SER A 245 4.97 -8.82 -17.59
CA SER A 245 3.88 -9.05 -18.52
C SER A 245 2.61 -8.29 -18.10
N ASN A 246 2.47 -7.94 -16.82
CA ASN A 246 1.43 -7.03 -16.35
C ASN A 246 1.83 -5.56 -16.59
N LEU A 247 1.01 -4.82 -17.35
CA LEU A 247 1.29 -3.45 -17.77
C LEU A 247 1.37 -2.47 -16.59
N ALA A 248 0.48 -2.56 -15.60
CA ALA A 248 0.51 -1.63 -14.47
C ALA A 248 1.78 -1.82 -13.62
N TYR A 249 2.25 -3.05 -13.47
CA TYR A 249 3.54 -3.34 -12.82
C TYR A 249 4.75 -2.90 -13.66
N ARG A 250 4.62 -2.87 -14.99
CA ARG A 250 5.64 -2.29 -15.87
C ARG A 250 5.72 -0.77 -15.68
N ASP A 251 4.58 -0.08 -15.65
CA ASP A 251 4.52 1.36 -15.39
C ASP A 251 5.07 1.69 -13.99
N LEU A 252 4.74 0.86 -12.99
CA LEU A 252 5.31 0.96 -11.65
C LEU A 252 6.84 0.84 -11.67
N HIS A 253 7.39 -0.13 -12.43
CA HIS A 253 8.82 -0.32 -12.53
C HIS A 253 9.52 0.92 -13.11
N ASP A 254 8.95 1.50 -14.17
CA ASP A 254 9.47 2.73 -14.77
C ASP A 254 9.43 3.92 -13.78
N CYS A 255 8.34 4.04 -13.00
CA CYS A 255 8.23 5.05 -11.96
C CYS A 255 9.29 4.85 -10.86
N ILE A 256 9.55 3.61 -10.44
CA ILE A 256 10.57 3.24 -9.47
C ILE A 256 11.96 3.64 -9.98
N ILE A 257 12.31 3.30 -11.23
CA ILE A 257 13.63 3.61 -11.81
C ILE A 257 13.85 5.13 -11.90
N ARG A 258 12.80 5.89 -12.24
CA ARG A 258 12.89 7.34 -12.44
C ARG A 258 12.73 8.15 -11.16
N HIS A 259 12.38 7.51 -10.05
CA HIS A 259 11.96 8.17 -8.81
C HIS A 259 10.82 9.17 -9.08
N ASP A 260 9.83 8.74 -9.87
CA ASP A 260 8.67 9.54 -10.23
C ASP A 260 7.63 9.49 -9.10
N GLY A 261 7.68 10.46 -8.19
CA GLY A 261 6.79 10.51 -7.01
C GLY A 261 5.31 10.52 -7.38
N ASP A 262 4.93 11.27 -8.41
CA ASP A 262 3.53 11.37 -8.84
C ASP A 262 3.04 10.05 -9.45
N GLY A 263 3.87 9.40 -10.27
CA GLY A 263 3.58 8.08 -10.84
C GLY A 263 3.47 6.98 -9.77
N LEU A 264 4.44 6.94 -8.84
CA LEU A 264 4.41 6.01 -7.69
C LEU A 264 3.14 6.20 -6.85
N CYS A 265 2.77 7.45 -6.62
CA CYS A 265 1.58 7.80 -5.86
C CYS A 265 0.28 7.53 -6.63
N GLY A 266 0.27 7.73 -7.95
CA GLY A 266 -0.87 7.46 -8.83
C GLY A 266 -1.21 5.97 -8.93
N LEU A 267 -0.21 5.09 -8.81
CA LEU A 267 -0.40 3.65 -8.76
C LEU A 267 -0.63 3.14 -7.33
N SER A 268 -0.06 3.83 -6.32
CA SER A 268 -0.18 3.51 -4.89
C SER A 268 0.13 2.04 -4.52
N SER A 269 1.06 1.41 -5.24
CA SER A 269 1.51 0.05 -4.96
C SER A 269 2.35 -0.03 -3.69
N ARG A 270 2.26 -1.13 -2.94
CA ARG A 270 3.17 -1.36 -1.80
C ARG A 270 4.64 -1.40 -2.22
N HIS A 271 4.93 -1.82 -3.45
CA HIS A 271 6.30 -1.92 -3.96
C HIS A 271 6.95 -0.55 -4.24
N SER A 272 6.18 0.55 -4.16
CA SER A 272 6.71 1.92 -4.18
C SER A 272 7.42 2.31 -2.88
N PHE A 273 7.20 1.58 -1.78
CA PHE A 273 7.63 1.96 -0.43
C PHE A 273 9.13 2.27 -0.32
N ALA A 274 10.00 1.36 -0.80
CA ALA A 274 11.44 1.52 -0.65
C ALA A 274 11.96 2.78 -1.36
N THR A 275 11.47 3.04 -2.58
CA THR A 275 11.82 4.24 -3.35
C THR A 275 11.32 5.51 -2.65
N LEU A 276 10.06 5.54 -2.21
CA LEU A 276 9.49 6.68 -1.48
C LEU A 276 10.23 6.95 -0.16
N ARG A 277 10.58 5.89 0.58
CA ARG A 277 11.37 5.98 1.82
C ARG A 277 12.71 6.65 1.56
N PHE A 278 13.41 6.24 0.50
CA PHE A 278 14.68 6.85 0.12
C PHE A 278 14.51 8.32 -0.25
N MET A 279 13.52 8.64 -1.10
CA MET A 279 13.22 10.02 -1.48
C MET A 279 12.92 10.90 -0.26
N LEU A 280 12.16 10.38 0.71
CA LEU A 280 11.87 11.08 1.96
C LEU A 280 13.13 11.32 2.79
N GLN A 281 14.01 10.34 2.91
CA GLN A 281 15.27 10.50 3.63
C GLN A 281 16.17 11.55 2.98
N ASP A 282 16.31 11.54 1.65
CA ASP A 282 17.11 12.54 0.91
C ASP A 282 16.59 13.97 1.16
N VAL A 283 15.27 14.16 1.09
CA VAL A 283 14.66 15.47 1.34
C VAL A 283 14.75 15.88 2.81
N LEU A 284 14.66 14.95 3.76
CA LEU A 284 14.88 15.21 5.19
C LEU A 284 16.32 15.63 5.46
N ASP A 285 17.30 15.01 4.80
CA ASP A 285 18.72 15.37 4.93
C ASP A 285 18.99 16.77 4.38
N ILE A 286 18.37 17.12 3.25
CA ILE A 286 18.42 18.47 2.67
C ILE A 286 17.78 19.49 3.63
N TYR A 287 16.57 19.22 4.12
CA TYR A 287 15.87 20.11 5.04
C TYR A 287 16.63 20.31 6.36
N THR A 288 17.29 19.27 6.87
CA THR A 288 18.10 19.35 8.09
C THR A 288 19.33 20.26 7.91
N LYS A 289 19.93 20.25 6.71
CA LYS A 289 21.08 21.12 6.37
C LYS A 289 20.65 22.55 6.05
N ASP A 290 19.50 22.71 5.41
CA ASP A 290 18.94 24.00 4.99
C ASP A 290 17.42 24.06 5.26
N PRO A 291 17.01 24.47 6.49
CA PRO A 291 15.61 24.55 6.86
C PRO A 291 14.88 25.71 6.16
N SER A 292 14.35 25.45 4.97
CA SER A 292 13.54 26.38 4.20
C SER A 292 12.08 25.92 4.10
N SER A 293 11.17 26.85 3.81
CA SER A 293 9.75 26.52 3.57
C SER A 293 9.56 25.62 2.35
N GLU A 294 10.42 25.74 1.34
CA GLU A 294 10.41 24.91 0.14
C GLU A 294 10.83 23.47 0.46
N ASN A 295 11.95 23.30 1.17
CA ASN A 295 12.42 21.97 1.60
C ASN A 295 11.41 21.31 2.54
N TYR A 296 10.77 22.08 3.43
CA TYR A 296 9.69 21.58 4.27
C TYR A 296 8.49 21.06 3.45
N ARG A 297 8.03 21.79 2.42
CA ARG A 297 6.93 21.32 1.55
C ARG A 297 7.27 20.00 0.88
N ARG A 298 8.50 19.83 0.38
CA ARG A 298 8.96 18.56 -0.20
C ARG A 298 8.88 17.40 0.82
N VAL A 299 9.19 17.66 2.10
CA VAL A 299 9.01 16.66 3.16
C VAL A 299 7.52 16.32 3.33
N LEU A 300 6.64 17.34 3.36
CA LEU A 300 5.18 17.14 3.46
C LEU A 300 4.66 16.29 2.32
N ASP A 301 5.04 16.60 1.08
CA ASP A 301 4.58 15.89 -0.12
C ASP A 301 4.95 14.41 -0.04
N LEU A 302 6.18 14.09 0.36
CA LEU A 302 6.63 12.71 0.51
C LEU A 302 5.95 11.98 1.67
N ILE A 303 5.69 12.65 2.79
CA ILE A 303 4.86 12.07 3.87
C ILE A 303 3.44 11.77 3.35
N HIS A 304 2.83 12.68 2.58
CA HIS A 304 1.51 12.44 1.98
C HIS A 304 1.53 11.27 0.99
N MET A 305 2.59 11.12 0.19
CA MET A 305 2.75 9.95 -0.70
C MET A 305 2.77 8.64 0.09
N HIS A 306 3.44 8.59 1.25
CA HIS A 306 3.40 7.41 2.13
C HIS A 306 2.00 7.11 2.68
N VAL A 307 1.20 8.14 2.96
CA VAL A 307 -0.19 8.00 3.41
C VAL A 307 -1.12 7.55 2.27
N ARG A 308 -0.80 7.92 1.02
CA ARG A 308 -1.51 7.44 -0.18
C ARG A 308 -1.21 5.98 -0.48
N VAL A 309 0.05 5.56 -0.42
CA VAL A 309 0.43 4.15 -0.59
C VAL A 309 -0.12 3.30 0.57
N ARG A 310 0.05 3.78 1.81
CA ARG A 310 -0.47 3.20 3.05
C ARG A 310 -0.07 1.73 3.31
N THR A 311 1.12 1.32 2.87
CA THR A 311 1.67 0.02 3.30
C THR A 311 1.99 0.03 4.80
N ILE A 312 1.92 -1.14 5.44
CA ILE A 312 2.27 -1.29 6.86
C ILE A 312 3.68 -0.80 7.18
N ASP A 313 4.62 -0.93 6.24
CA ASP A 313 6.02 -0.51 6.41
C ASP A 313 6.16 1.02 6.57
N SER A 314 5.21 1.79 6.00
CA SER A 314 5.16 3.25 6.20
C SER A 314 4.88 3.62 7.66
N LEU A 315 4.26 2.74 8.46
CA LEU A 315 4.04 3.02 9.88
C LEU A 315 5.35 3.18 10.64
N GLN A 316 6.28 2.24 10.45
CA GLN A 316 7.57 2.26 11.16
C GLN A 316 8.39 3.49 10.78
N LEU A 317 8.36 3.87 9.50
CA LEU A 317 8.99 5.09 9.01
C LEU A 317 8.39 6.34 9.67
N LEU A 318 7.06 6.48 9.64
CA LEU A 318 6.36 7.63 10.20
C LEU A 318 6.44 7.69 11.73
N GLU A 319 6.49 6.55 12.41
CA GLU A 319 6.81 6.46 13.83
C GLU A 319 8.17 7.09 14.12
N GLY A 320 9.21 6.71 13.38
CA GLY A 320 10.55 7.30 13.52
C GLY A 320 10.53 8.83 13.39
N LEU A 321 9.77 9.35 12.41
CA LEU A 321 9.60 10.80 12.21
C LEU A 321 8.80 11.47 13.34
N ALA A 322 7.79 10.80 13.88
CA ALA A 322 6.96 11.30 14.97
C ALA A 322 7.72 11.47 16.30
N PHE A 323 8.83 10.75 16.49
CA PHE A 323 9.73 10.88 17.63
C PHE A 323 10.90 11.86 17.43
N LEU A 324 11.00 12.52 16.26
CA LEU A 324 12.03 13.53 16.01
C LEU A 324 11.89 14.74 16.94
N LYS A 325 13.01 15.44 17.16
CA LYS A 325 13.04 16.66 17.96
C LYS A 325 12.39 17.86 17.25
N ASP A 326 12.39 17.86 15.92
CA ASP A 326 11.72 18.87 15.10
C ASP A 326 10.20 18.68 15.18
N ASP A 327 9.54 19.58 15.87
CA ASP A 327 8.10 19.53 16.11
C ASP A 327 7.26 19.69 14.83
N ARG A 328 7.81 20.34 13.80
CA ARG A 328 7.11 20.53 12.52
C ARG A 328 7.01 19.19 11.79
N ILE A 329 8.11 18.47 11.69
CA ILE A 329 8.13 17.13 11.09
C ILE A 329 7.34 16.15 11.95
N ALA A 330 7.55 16.16 13.27
CA ALA A 330 6.88 15.24 14.19
C ALA A 330 5.36 15.42 14.16
N THR A 331 4.84 16.66 14.20
CA THR A 331 3.39 16.93 14.15
C THR A 331 2.75 16.42 12.87
N VAL A 332 3.42 16.55 11.73
CA VAL A 332 2.92 16.06 10.44
C VAL A 332 2.95 14.53 10.41
N ALA A 333 4.03 13.91 10.87
CA ALA A 333 4.12 12.45 10.95
C ALA A 333 3.05 11.84 11.88
N ILE A 334 2.77 12.47 13.02
CA ILE A 334 1.67 12.10 13.93
C ILE A 334 0.31 12.18 13.23
N THR A 335 0.10 13.25 12.46
CA THR A 335 -1.13 13.43 11.68
C THR A 335 -1.25 12.36 10.60
N ALA A 336 -0.17 12.07 9.89
CA ALA A 336 -0.07 11.03 8.88
C ALA A 336 -0.37 9.64 9.44
N LEU A 337 0.24 9.27 10.58
CA LEU A 337 -0.05 8.05 11.32
C LEU A 337 -1.55 7.91 11.60
N GLY A 338 -2.22 8.99 12.00
CA GLY A 338 -3.66 9.03 12.25
C GLY A 338 -4.57 8.54 11.10
N ASN A 339 -4.03 8.35 9.89
CA ASN A 339 -4.76 7.92 8.69
C ASN A 339 -4.53 6.45 8.30
N PHE A 340 -3.78 5.68 9.10
CA PHE A 340 -3.54 4.26 8.82
C PHE A 340 -4.57 3.31 9.42
N TYR A 341 -5.43 3.80 10.32
CA TYR A 341 -6.55 3.04 10.90
C TYR A 341 -6.17 1.63 11.39
N HIS A 342 -4.98 1.48 11.97
CA HIS A 342 -4.43 0.21 12.43
C HIS A 342 -4.12 0.26 13.93
N GLU A 343 -4.20 -0.88 14.60
CA GLU A 343 -3.93 -1.00 16.04
C GLU A 343 -2.52 -0.54 16.40
N SER A 344 -1.51 -0.93 15.61
CA SER A 344 -0.12 -0.48 15.80
C SER A 344 0.01 1.03 15.79
N THR A 345 -0.77 1.73 14.95
CA THR A 345 -0.78 3.19 14.94
C THR A 345 -1.39 3.76 16.22
N ALA A 346 -2.50 3.17 16.69
CA ALA A 346 -3.09 3.58 17.96
C ALA A 346 -2.08 3.42 19.11
N TYR A 347 -1.28 2.35 19.10
CA TYR A 347 -0.23 2.11 20.08
C TYR A 347 0.83 3.21 20.06
N VAL A 348 1.45 3.46 18.90
CA VAL A 348 2.49 4.49 18.72
C VAL A 348 1.98 5.88 19.15
N LEU A 349 0.78 6.26 18.72
CA LEU A 349 0.19 7.55 19.04
C LEU A 349 -0.14 7.68 20.53
N THR A 350 -0.60 6.61 21.17
CA THR A 350 -0.86 6.57 22.62
C THR A 350 0.45 6.66 23.40
N GLU A 351 1.51 6.02 22.93
CA GLU A 351 2.85 6.14 23.50
C GLU A 351 3.38 7.58 23.44
N LEU A 352 3.28 8.22 22.27
CA LEU A 352 3.65 9.63 22.08
C LEU A 352 2.86 10.55 23.02
N LEU A 353 1.56 10.33 23.13
CA LEU A 353 0.68 11.05 24.05
C LEU A 353 1.14 10.90 25.50
N CYS A 354 1.60 9.71 25.90
CA CYS A 354 2.00 9.42 27.27
C CYS A 354 3.40 9.92 27.65
N LYS A 355 4.35 9.87 26.71
CA LYS A 355 5.76 10.20 26.94
C LYS A 355 6.09 11.68 26.67
N SER A 356 5.38 12.34 25.76
CA SER A 356 5.72 13.70 25.35
C SER A 356 5.38 14.74 26.41
N LYS A 357 6.29 15.70 26.60
CA LYS A 357 6.04 16.90 27.43
C LYS A 357 5.54 18.09 26.61
N LYS A 358 5.59 18.00 25.28
CA LYS A 358 5.26 19.10 24.36
C LYS A 358 3.74 19.14 24.14
N ARG A 359 3.11 20.27 24.47
CA ARG A 359 1.64 20.42 24.42
C ARG A 359 1.06 20.17 23.03
N GLU A 360 1.75 20.62 21.98
CA GLU A 360 1.35 20.45 20.59
C GLU A 360 1.32 18.96 20.20
N ILE A 361 2.44 18.25 20.37
CA ILE A 361 2.54 16.80 20.14
C ILE A 361 1.46 16.02 20.88
N VAL A 362 1.24 16.31 22.17
CA VAL A 362 0.19 15.66 22.98
C VAL A 362 -1.20 15.93 22.42
N LYS A 363 -1.48 17.15 21.93
CA LYS A 363 -2.78 17.49 21.31
C LYS A 363 -2.95 16.77 19.97
N THR A 364 -1.93 16.81 19.12
CA THR A 364 -1.95 16.19 17.79
C THR A 364 -2.10 14.68 17.90
N ALA A 365 -1.35 14.03 18.81
CA ALA A 365 -1.45 12.60 19.05
C ALA A 365 -2.85 12.20 19.55
N MET A 366 -3.44 12.97 20.46
CA MET A 366 -4.81 12.72 20.92
C MET A 366 -5.82 12.78 19.77
N ASN A 367 -5.73 13.80 18.91
CA ASN A 367 -6.60 13.93 17.73
C ASN A 367 -6.39 12.79 16.72
N ALA A 368 -5.14 12.37 16.53
CA ALA A 368 -4.80 11.26 15.65
C ALA A 368 -5.37 9.94 16.17
N VAL A 369 -5.28 9.64 17.48
CA VAL A 369 -5.92 8.45 18.09
C VAL A 369 -7.43 8.49 17.91
N LEU A 370 -8.07 9.65 18.09
CA LEU A 370 -9.50 9.80 17.82
C LEU A 370 -9.84 9.49 16.37
N ASN A 371 -8.99 9.92 15.43
CA ASN A 371 -9.19 9.63 14.01
C ASN A 371 -9.04 8.14 13.71
N VAL A 372 -8.00 7.49 14.22
CA VAL A 372 -7.81 6.03 14.13
C VAL A 372 -9.04 5.30 14.68
N GLY A 373 -9.51 5.70 15.87
CA GLY A 373 -10.65 5.10 16.55
C GLY A 373 -12.01 5.28 15.85
N LYS A 374 -12.09 6.08 14.77
CA LYS A 374 -13.29 6.12 13.92
C LYS A 374 -13.47 4.84 13.11
N LYS A 375 -12.38 4.16 12.77
CA LYS A 375 -12.36 2.98 11.87
C LYS A 375 -11.70 1.75 12.51
N CYS A 376 -10.93 1.92 13.58
CA CYS A 376 -10.25 0.84 14.31
C CYS A 376 -10.73 0.79 15.77
N PRO A 377 -11.68 -0.09 16.11
CA PRO A 377 -12.20 -0.25 17.47
C PRO A 377 -11.12 -0.61 18.51
N GLU A 378 -10.05 -1.30 18.10
CA GLU A 378 -8.92 -1.77 18.92
C GLU A 378 -8.18 -0.61 19.58
N ALA A 379 -8.25 0.61 19.01
CA ALA A 379 -7.70 1.81 19.61
C ALA A 379 -8.20 2.02 21.07
N ARG A 380 -9.38 1.52 21.41
CA ARG A 380 -9.90 1.54 22.78
C ARG A 380 -9.16 0.61 23.73
N SER A 381 -8.83 -0.60 23.26
CA SER A 381 -8.07 -1.56 24.05
C SER A 381 -6.71 -0.97 24.38
N VAL A 382 -6.02 -0.48 23.34
CA VAL A 382 -4.71 0.18 23.47
C VAL A 382 -4.74 1.34 24.48
N VAL A 383 -5.74 2.22 24.41
CA VAL A 383 -5.87 3.35 25.36
C VAL A 383 -6.20 2.86 26.78
N THR A 384 -6.93 1.76 26.91
CA THR A 384 -7.24 1.13 28.20
C THR A 384 -5.98 0.54 28.83
N ASP A 385 -5.22 -0.24 28.07
CA ASP A 385 -3.95 -0.83 28.51
C ASP A 385 -2.96 0.25 28.94
N ALA A 386 -2.87 1.35 28.18
CA ALA A 386 -2.03 2.49 28.53
C ALA A 386 -2.45 3.19 29.85
N LEU A 387 -3.74 3.17 30.23
CA LEU A 387 -4.19 3.72 31.52
C LEU A 387 -3.74 2.89 32.72
N GLU A 388 -3.64 1.57 32.52
CA GLU A 388 -3.20 0.60 33.53
C GLU A 388 -1.70 0.70 33.78
N THR A 389 -0.91 1.09 32.77
CA THR A 389 0.52 1.35 32.95
C THR A 389 0.81 2.54 33.87
N SER A 390 1.87 2.46 34.69
CA SER A 390 2.30 3.53 35.59
C SER A 390 3.09 4.65 34.90
N SER A 391 3.54 4.43 33.66
CA SER A 391 4.49 5.28 32.94
C SER A 391 3.88 6.49 32.23
N CYS A 392 2.56 6.55 32.08
CA CYS A 392 1.91 7.64 31.35
C CYS A 392 1.82 8.93 32.18
N VAL A 393 2.44 10.02 31.70
CA VAL A 393 2.42 11.33 32.37
C VAL A 393 1.04 12.01 32.27
N HIS A 394 0.27 11.68 31.22
CA HIS A 394 -0.99 12.36 30.88
C HIS A 394 -2.25 11.52 31.13
N LYS A 395 -2.30 10.74 32.22
CA LYS A 395 -3.45 9.84 32.55
C LYS A 395 -4.82 10.52 32.46
N GLY A 396 -4.93 11.78 32.90
CA GLY A 396 -6.19 12.54 32.80
C GLY A 396 -6.68 12.76 31.37
N ARG A 397 -5.75 12.94 30.41
CA ARG A 397 -6.09 13.09 28.98
C ARG A 397 -6.47 11.75 28.37
N LEU A 398 -5.77 10.66 28.71
CA LEU A 398 -6.15 9.31 28.30
C LEU A 398 -7.58 8.95 28.75
N LYS A 399 -7.97 9.27 29.99
CA LYS A 399 -9.35 9.02 30.47
C LYS A 399 -10.40 9.76 29.63
N ARG A 400 -10.12 11.00 29.23
CA ARG A 400 -10.99 11.77 28.32
C ARG A 400 -11.05 11.15 26.94
N LEU A 401 -9.89 10.83 26.37
CA LEU A 401 -9.75 10.14 25.09
C LEU A 401 -10.56 8.83 25.06
N LEU A 402 -10.46 8.00 26.10
CA LEU A 402 -11.24 6.76 26.20
C LEU A 402 -12.75 7.03 26.22
N THR A 403 -13.19 8.09 26.90
CA THR A 403 -14.60 8.47 26.95
C THR A 403 -15.11 8.94 25.59
N GLU A 404 -14.31 9.71 24.85
CA GLU A 404 -14.62 10.14 23.49
C GLU A 404 -14.66 8.96 22.51
N LEU A 405 -13.66 8.07 22.59
CA LEU A 405 -13.65 6.84 21.81
C LEU A 405 -14.90 6.02 22.09
N LYS A 406 -15.34 5.89 23.36
CA LYS A 406 -16.57 5.19 23.77
C LYS A 406 -17.84 5.74 23.11
N LYS A 407 -17.93 7.06 22.94
CA LYS A 407 -19.06 7.69 22.25
C LYS A 407 -19.06 7.38 20.75
N ASN A 408 -17.89 7.31 20.13
CA ASN A 408 -17.78 7.21 18.67
C ASN A 408 -18.05 5.81 18.09
N SER A 409 -17.89 4.68 18.81
CA SER A 409 -18.18 3.36 18.21
C SER A 409 -19.66 3.05 18.03
N GLN A 410 -20.57 3.85 18.60
CA GLN A 410 -22.00 3.63 18.40
C GLN A 410 -22.42 3.89 16.93
N LEU A 411 -21.49 4.33 16.08
CA LEU A 411 -21.72 4.70 14.69
C LEU A 411 -21.19 3.67 13.68
N TYR A 412 -20.48 2.63 14.12
CA TYR A 412 -19.71 1.75 13.23
C TYR A 412 -20.18 0.29 13.20
N TYR A 413 -21.10 -0.09 14.09
CA TYR A 413 -21.79 -1.39 14.12
C TYR A 413 -23.25 -1.21 14.47
#